data_AF-B6CGX6-F1
#
_entry.id   AF-B6CGX6-F1
#
_cell.length_a   1.000
_cell.length_b   1.000
_cell.length_c   1.000
_cell.angle_alpha   90.00
_cell.angle_beta   90.00
_cell.angle_gamma   90.00
#
_symmetry.space_group_name_H-M   'P 1'
#
loop_
_entity.id
_entity.type
_entity.pdbx_description
1 polymer ?
#
loop_
_entity_poly.entity_id
_entity_poly.type
_entity_poly.pdbx_seq_one_letter_code
_entity_poly.pdbx_strand_id
1 'polypeptide(L)'
;MNIRKIKQSRFDSLAAYARDPRAKTFGREIAWYETEDKSIVSCIIQDYTDKDFFGILMARDESERYRFIDNSEWNENFALSESALLTKILEIHENIDKERLQGGIHKAPVDFFIPLIKTKNKLSPLFNELVSNSLFASAKNIIEPMMRWYEDTDGNFVEQFQTTGFNQRIWELYLFALLTENDITFNQKEAIPDFICDSFHGEFCIEATTVNPSIIEGKDEELPQYHNLKDLEDIKNNYYPIKYGSALFSKLKKKYWEKPACKDKPLVFAITDCLCPASGKDSRASLPYYLYGYRHEAKVDDSGSVTIVPVKIEEHTWGKKVI
;
A
#
# COMPACT_ATOMS: atom_id res chain seq x y z
N MET A 1 28.75 -6.30 -16.64
CA MET A 1 27.52 -5.75 -16.03
C MET A 1 27.86 -5.20 -14.65
N ASN A 2 27.31 -4.04 -14.26
CA ASN A 2 27.50 -3.50 -12.92
C ASN A 2 26.41 -4.04 -11.96
N ILE A 3 26.82 -4.50 -10.78
CA ILE A 3 25.93 -5.05 -9.74
C ILE A 3 26.05 -4.14 -8.52
N ARG A 4 24.91 -3.67 -8.01
CA ARG A 4 24.86 -2.75 -6.88
C ARG A 4 24.27 -3.44 -5.67
N LYS A 5 24.93 -3.29 -4.52
CA LYS A 5 24.34 -3.65 -3.23
C LYS A 5 23.25 -2.63 -2.88
N ILE A 6 22.07 -3.12 -2.53
CA ILE A 6 20.89 -2.29 -2.24
C ILE A 6 20.39 -2.53 -0.81
N LYS A 7 19.56 -1.61 -0.33
CA LYS A 7 18.86 -1.78 0.96
C LYS A 7 17.73 -2.80 0.81
N GLN A 8 17.38 -3.47 1.91
CA GLN A 8 16.22 -4.34 1.98
C GLN A 8 14.95 -3.66 1.44
N SER A 9 14.68 -2.42 1.86
CA SER A 9 13.49 -1.68 1.40
C SER A 9 13.42 -1.48 -0.11
N ARG A 10 14.58 -1.40 -0.79
CA ARG A 10 14.63 -1.34 -2.26
C ARG A 10 14.26 -2.69 -2.86
N PHE A 11 14.82 -3.78 -2.33
CA PHE A 11 14.49 -5.12 -2.79
C PHE A 11 13.00 -5.44 -2.56
N ASP A 12 12.48 -5.12 -1.37
CA ASP A 12 11.10 -5.38 -0.99
C ASP A 12 10.12 -4.63 -1.93
N SER A 13 10.44 -3.37 -2.28
CA SER A 13 9.64 -2.60 -3.25
C SER A 13 9.51 -3.22 -4.64
N LEU A 14 10.40 -4.17 -4.99
CA LEU A 14 10.47 -4.81 -6.30
C LEU A 14 9.95 -6.26 -6.26
N ALA A 15 10.37 -7.03 -5.26
CA ALA A 15 10.28 -8.49 -5.26
C ALA A 15 9.61 -9.09 -4.02
N ALA A 16 9.22 -8.31 -3.00
CA ALA A 16 8.52 -8.85 -1.84
C ALA A 16 7.24 -9.61 -2.22
N TYR A 17 6.56 -9.17 -3.27
CA TYR A 17 5.30 -9.74 -3.76
C TYR A 17 5.40 -11.17 -4.31
N ALA A 18 6.62 -11.64 -4.63
CA ALA A 18 6.87 -13.02 -5.05
C ALA A 18 7.13 -13.96 -3.87
N ARG A 19 7.32 -13.44 -2.66
CA ARG A 19 7.72 -14.24 -1.51
C ARG A 19 6.55 -14.97 -0.89
N ASP A 20 6.80 -16.21 -0.52
CA ASP A 20 5.99 -16.89 0.47
C ASP A 20 6.51 -16.53 1.86
N PRO A 21 5.68 -15.96 2.76
CA PRO A 21 6.12 -15.62 4.12
C PRO A 21 6.72 -16.79 4.90
N ARG A 22 6.34 -18.03 4.57
CA ARG A 22 6.90 -19.24 5.18
C ARG A 22 8.39 -19.41 4.91
N ALA A 23 8.93 -18.81 3.85
CA ALA A 23 10.37 -18.84 3.57
C ALA A 23 11.20 -18.27 4.75
N LYS A 24 10.65 -17.31 5.50
CA LYS A 24 11.28 -16.71 6.68
C LYS A 24 11.42 -17.66 7.88
N THR A 25 10.77 -18.83 7.86
CA THR A 25 10.95 -19.84 8.92
C THR A 25 12.21 -20.68 8.74
N PHE A 26 12.75 -20.74 7.52
CA PHE A 26 13.95 -21.51 7.18
C PHE A 26 15.23 -20.69 7.32
N GLY A 27 15.16 -19.38 7.06
CA GLY A 27 16.33 -18.52 7.15
C GLY A 27 15.99 -17.03 7.21
N ARG A 28 17.05 -16.21 7.23
CA ARG A 28 16.95 -14.75 7.16
C ARG A 28 17.72 -14.21 5.98
N GLU A 29 17.12 -13.24 5.30
CA GLU A 29 17.84 -12.44 4.31
C GLU A 29 18.80 -11.46 4.99
N ILE A 30 20.02 -11.33 4.47
CA ILE A 30 21.08 -10.53 5.11
C ILE A 30 21.78 -9.55 4.15
N ALA A 31 21.59 -9.72 2.84
CA ALA A 31 22.13 -8.82 1.82
C ALA A 31 21.30 -8.88 0.55
N TRP A 32 21.26 -7.76 -0.20
CA TRP A 32 20.43 -7.60 -1.39
C TRP A 32 21.21 -6.90 -2.50
N TYR A 33 20.92 -7.27 -3.75
CA TYR A 33 21.60 -6.79 -4.95
C TYR A 33 20.62 -6.50 -6.10
N GLU A 34 20.99 -5.57 -6.96
CA GLU A 34 20.27 -5.21 -8.19
C GLU A 34 21.29 -4.98 -9.32
N THR A 35 21.02 -5.51 -10.52
CA THR A 35 21.81 -5.17 -11.71
C THR A 35 21.47 -3.76 -12.18
N GLU A 36 22.43 -3.07 -12.82
CA GLU A 36 22.23 -1.69 -13.28
C GLU A 36 21.06 -1.50 -14.25
N ASP A 37 20.80 -2.51 -15.09
CA ASP A 37 19.68 -2.56 -16.03
C ASP A 37 18.36 -3.01 -15.37
N LYS A 38 18.37 -3.37 -14.08
CA LYS A 38 17.23 -3.87 -13.31
C LYS A 38 16.59 -5.13 -13.90
N SER A 39 17.38 -5.95 -14.58
CA SER A 39 16.92 -7.24 -15.10
C SER A 39 16.89 -8.31 -14.01
N ILE A 40 17.83 -8.25 -13.05
CA ILE A 40 17.97 -9.20 -11.94
C ILE A 40 17.98 -8.44 -10.61
N VAL A 41 17.24 -8.98 -9.65
CA VAL A 41 17.40 -8.68 -8.21
C VAL A 41 17.76 -9.97 -7.49
N SER A 42 18.54 -9.84 -6.42
CA SER A 42 19.00 -11.03 -5.67
C SER A 42 19.14 -10.74 -4.19
N CYS A 43 19.03 -11.77 -3.37
CA CYS A 43 19.28 -11.70 -1.94
C CYS A 43 20.14 -12.87 -1.47
N ILE A 44 20.89 -12.69 -0.39
CA ILE A 44 21.58 -13.77 0.33
C ILE A 44 20.74 -14.13 1.54
N ILE A 45 20.48 -15.42 1.68
CA ILE A 45 19.80 -16.02 2.82
C ILE A 45 20.82 -16.76 3.66
N GLN A 46 20.73 -16.59 4.98
CA GLN A 46 21.37 -17.46 5.96
C GLN A 46 20.34 -18.42 6.54
N ASP A 47 20.58 -19.72 6.42
CA ASP A 47 19.75 -20.75 7.05
C ASP A 47 19.88 -20.72 8.58
N TYR A 48 18.82 -21.11 9.29
CA TYR A 48 18.82 -21.13 10.76
C TYR A 48 19.40 -22.40 11.39
N THR A 49 19.40 -23.51 10.67
CA THR A 49 19.80 -24.85 11.11
C THR A 49 21.32 -24.98 11.20
N ASP A 50 22.03 -24.81 10.08
CA ASP A 50 23.49 -25.00 9.97
C ASP A 50 24.28 -23.69 9.83
N LYS A 51 23.57 -22.57 9.62
CA LYS A 51 24.11 -21.22 9.44
C LYS A 51 24.83 -21.01 8.10
N ASP A 52 24.64 -21.91 7.15
CA ASP A 52 25.14 -21.74 5.79
C ASP A 52 24.37 -20.65 5.04
N PHE A 53 25.00 -20.17 3.98
CA PHE A 53 24.54 -19.06 3.16
C PHE A 53 24.34 -19.49 1.72
N PHE A 54 23.26 -19.03 1.10
CA PHE A 54 23.05 -19.16 -0.34
C PHE A 54 22.35 -17.92 -0.88
N GLY A 55 22.55 -17.65 -2.17
CA GLY A 55 21.93 -16.56 -2.88
C GLY A 55 20.69 -17.01 -3.65
N ILE A 56 19.65 -16.20 -3.67
CA ILE A 56 18.49 -16.33 -4.55
C ILE A 56 18.60 -15.30 -5.67
N LEU A 57 18.36 -15.74 -6.91
CA LEU A 57 18.32 -14.90 -8.10
C LEU A 57 16.88 -14.82 -8.62
N MET A 58 16.43 -13.59 -8.87
CA MET A 58 15.11 -13.32 -9.39
C MET A 58 15.20 -12.43 -10.62
N ALA A 59 14.44 -12.76 -11.66
CA ALA A 59 14.34 -11.98 -12.89
C ALA A 59 12.89 -11.71 -13.25
N ARG A 60 12.66 -10.74 -14.13
CA ARG A 60 11.31 -10.38 -14.59
C ARG A 60 10.75 -11.45 -15.51
N ASP A 61 9.66 -12.11 -15.13
CA ASP A 61 8.94 -13.07 -15.98
C ASP A 61 8.29 -12.41 -17.22
N GLU A 62 7.56 -13.18 -18.02
CA GLU A 62 6.84 -12.70 -19.21
C GLU A 62 5.77 -11.64 -18.89
N SER A 63 5.33 -11.52 -17.64
CA SER A 63 4.44 -10.46 -17.13
C SER A 63 5.21 -9.30 -16.46
N GLU A 64 6.53 -9.25 -16.62
CA GLU A 64 7.45 -8.27 -16.04
C GLU A 64 7.52 -8.28 -14.49
N ARG A 65 7.16 -9.40 -13.85
CA ARG A 65 7.22 -9.60 -12.39
C ARG A 65 8.53 -10.26 -12.00
N TYR A 66 9.23 -9.74 -10.99
CA TYR A 66 10.40 -10.44 -10.44
C TYR A 66 9.98 -11.77 -9.81
N ARG A 67 10.52 -12.87 -10.32
CA ARG A 67 10.28 -14.23 -9.83
C ARG A 67 11.59 -15.00 -9.74
N PHE A 68 11.61 -15.99 -8.85
CA PHE A 68 12.73 -16.93 -8.71
C PHE A 68 13.08 -17.56 -10.07
N ILE A 69 14.37 -17.57 -10.41
CA ILE A 69 14.89 -18.26 -11.60
C ILE A 69 16.00 -19.26 -11.27
N ASP A 70 16.84 -18.97 -10.27
CA ASP A 70 17.95 -19.84 -9.87
C ASP A 70 18.45 -19.47 -8.46
N ASN A 71 19.37 -20.27 -7.93
CA ASN A 71 20.10 -20.00 -6.68
C ASN A 71 21.62 -20.17 -6.86
N SER A 72 22.40 -19.51 -6.00
CA SER A 72 23.83 -19.79 -5.89
C SER A 72 24.06 -21.07 -5.09
N GLU A 73 25.30 -21.55 -5.11
CA GLU A 73 25.75 -22.64 -4.24
C GLU A 73 25.68 -22.25 -2.75
N TRP A 74 25.52 -23.28 -1.91
CA TRP A 74 25.60 -23.17 -0.46
C TRP A 74 27.04 -22.99 -0.01
N ASN A 75 27.27 -22.10 0.95
CA ASN A 75 28.60 -21.77 1.46
C ASN A 75 28.57 -21.52 2.97
N GLU A 76 29.62 -21.95 3.67
CA GLU A 76 29.78 -21.80 5.13
C GLU A 76 30.04 -20.35 5.59
N ASN A 77 30.38 -19.44 4.67
CA ASN A 77 30.71 -18.05 4.96
C ASN A 77 30.05 -17.09 3.97
N PHE A 78 29.53 -15.98 4.50
CA PHE A 78 28.98 -14.85 3.76
C PHE A 78 29.86 -14.40 2.60
N ALA A 79 31.17 -14.23 2.78
CA ALA A 79 32.04 -13.71 1.72
C ALA A 79 32.13 -14.65 0.51
N LEU A 80 32.12 -15.97 0.74
CA LEU A 80 32.11 -16.96 -0.32
C LEU A 80 30.75 -16.98 -1.02
N SER A 81 29.65 -16.91 -0.26
CA SER A 81 28.30 -16.83 -0.81
C SER A 81 28.07 -15.55 -1.63
N GLU A 82 28.58 -14.40 -1.16
CA GLU A 82 28.53 -13.12 -1.88
C GLU A 82 29.30 -13.23 -3.20
N SER A 83 30.51 -13.78 -3.20
CA SER A 83 31.27 -14.01 -4.43
C SER A 83 30.56 -14.97 -5.39
N ALA A 84 30.02 -16.09 -4.88
CA ALA A 84 29.32 -17.08 -5.68
C ALA A 84 28.05 -16.49 -6.32
N LEU A 85 27.26 -15.73 -5.55
CA LEU A 85 26.08 -15.04 -6.05
C LEU A 85 26.44 -14.02 -7.13
N LEU A 86 27.46 -13.17 -6.91
CA LEU A 86 27.85 -12.17 -7.89
C LEU A 86 28.34 -12.79 -9.21
N THR A 87 29.11 -13.88 -9.14
CA THR A 87 29.50 -14.65 -10.34
C THR A 87 28.26 -15.22 -11.04
N LYS A 88 27.35 -15.85 -10.29
CA LYS A 88 26.13 -16.43 -10.85
C LYS A 88 25.22 -15.40 -11.50
N ILE A 89 25.12 -14.19 -10.94
CA ILE A 89 24.40 -13.06 -11.57
C ILE A 89 25.00 -12.75 -12.94
N LEU A 90 26.33 -12.67 -13.06
CA LEU A 90 26.98 -12.39 -14.35
C LEU A 90 26.72 -13.50 -15.37
N GLU A 91 26.80 -14.76 -14.97
CA GLU A 91 26.54 -15.92 -15.83
C GLU A 91 25.10 -15.94 -16.36
N ILE A 92 24.11 -15.75 -15.47
CA ILE A 92 22.70 -15.71 -15.85
C ILE A 92 22.40 -14.50 -16.74
N HIS A 93 23.02 -13.36 -16.44
CA HIS A 93 22.78 -12.12 -17.16
C HIS A 93 23.10 -12.25 -18.66
N GLU A 94 24.12 -13.03 -19.03
CA GLU A 94 24.49 -13.29 -20.43
C GLU A 94 23.35 -13.90 -21.26
N ASN A 95 22.43 -14.65 -20.61
CA ASN A 95 21.31 -15.33 -21.27
C ASN A 95 19.95 -14.95 -20.67
N ILE A 96 19.84 -13.77 -20.06
CA ILE A 96 18.68 -13.36 -19.27
C ILE A 96 17.35 -13.45 -20.03
N ASP A 97 17.34 -13.17 -21.34
CA ASP A 97 16.14 -13.25 -22.18
C ASP A 97 15.57 -14.67 -22.27
N LYS A 98 16.41 -15.68 -22.08
CA LYS A 98 16.00 -17.08 -22.01
C LYS A 98 15.69 -17.51 -20.59
N GLU A 99 16.56 -17.16 -19.64
CA GLU A 99 16.43 -17.55 -18.22
C GLU A 99 15.16 -16.97 -17.56
N ARG A 100 14.68 -15.83 -18.06
CA ARG A 100 13.46 -15.19 -17.56
C ARG A 100 12.16 -15.90 -17.94
N LEU A 101 12.20 -16.80 -18.92
CA LEU A 101 10.99 -17.47 -19.43
C LEU A 101 10.57 -18.59 -18.49
N GLN A 102 9.44 -18.43 -17.82
CA GLN A 102 8.94 -19.44 -16.88
C GLN A 102 8.00 -20.45 -17.53
N GLY A 103 7.52 -20.16 -18.75
CA GLY A 103 6.49 -20.96 -19.41
C GLY A 103 5.13 -20.88 -18.69
N GLY A 104 4.10 -21.46 -19.31
CA GLY A 104 2.72 -21.39 -18.80
C GLY A 104 1.93 -20.18 -19.31
N ILE A 105 0.81 -19.87 -18.64
CA ILE A 105 -0.10 -18.78 -19.04
C ILE A 105 0.30 -17.50 -18.29
N HIS A 106 0.82 -16.54 -19.04
CA HIS A 106 1.18 -15.21 -18.53
C HIS A 106 0.28 -14.14 -19.13
N LYS A 107 -0.06 -13.13 -18.32
CA LYS A 107 -0.74 -11.94 -18.82
C LYS A 107 0.30 -11.06 -19.51
N ALA A 108 -0.06 -10.46 -20.64
CA ALA A 108 0.77 -9.44 -21.26
C ALA A 108 1.03 -8.31 -20.25
N PRO A 109 2.27 -7.80 -20.16
CA PRO A 109 2.58 -6.68 -19.28
C PRO A 109 1.75 -5.46 -19.70
N VAL A 110 1.12 -4.82 -18.72
CA VAL A 110 0.34 -3.59 -18.91
C VAL A 110 1.16 -2.42 -18.39
N ASP A 111 1.35 -1.39 -19.21
CA ASP A 111 1.84 -0.10 -18.73
C ASP A 111 0.65 0.69 -18.17
N PHE A 112 0.58 0.75 -16.84
CA PHE A 112 -0.51 1.39 -16.11
C PHE A 112 -0.50 2.92 -16.21
N PHE A 113 0.63 3.51 -16.61
CA PHE A 113 0.81 4.95 -16.75
C PHE A 113 0.45 5.47 -18.15
N ILE A 114 0.29 4.58 -19.13
CA ILE A 114 -0.23 4.95 -20.44
C ILE A 114 -1.76 5.04 -20.38
N PRO A 115 -2.36 6.20 -20.71
CA PRO A 115 -3.81 6.36 -20.74
C PRO A 115 -4.49 5.34 -21.67
N LEU A 116 -5.44 4.59 -21.12
CA LEU A 116 -6.34 3.75 -21.91
C LEU A 116 -7.13 4.63 -22.89
N ILE A 117 -7.49 4.08 -24.05
CA ILE A 117 -8.27 4.81 -25.07
C ILE A 117 -9.55 5.40 -24.45
N LYS A 118 -10.23 4.65 -23.57
CA LYS A 118 -11.47 5.07 -22.90
C LYS A 118 -11.28 6.15 -21.82
N THR A 119 -10.07 6.34 -21.30
CA THR A 119 -9.78 7.28 -20.19
C THR A 119 -9.14 8.59 -20.64
N LYS A 120 -8.64 8.69 -21.89
CA LYS A 120 -7.89 9.86 -22.39
C LYS A 120 -8.50 11.24 -22.08
N ASN A 121 -9.83 11.35 -22.13
CA ASN A 121 -10.55 12.62 -21.91
C ASN A 121 -11.11 12.78 -20.48
N LYS A 122 -10.74 11.87 -19.56
CA LYS A 122 -11.28 11.78 -18.19
C LYS A 122 -10.17 11.60 -17.16
N LEU A 123 -8.92 11.89 -17.53
CA LEU A 123 -7.77 11.66 -16.65
C LEU A 123 -7.87 12.54 -15.41
N SER A 124 -7.62 11.93 -14.25
CA SER A 124 -7.49 12.68 -13.01
C SER A 124 -6.32 13.67 -13.09
N PRO A 125 -6.46 14.88 -12.55
CA PRO A 125 -5.33 15.81 -12.41
C PRO A 125 -4.14 15.18 -11.67
N LEU A 126 -4.40 14.39 -10.63
CA LEU A 126 -3.35 13.71 -9.86
C LEU A 126 -2.66 12.59 -10.66
N PHE A 127 -3.43 11.86 -11.48
CA PHE A 127 -2.83 10.88 -12.39
C PHE A 127 -1.95 11.58 -13.44
N ASN A 128 -2.42 12.67 -14.03
CA ASN A 128 -1.62 13.47 -14.96
C ASN A 128 -0.34 13.98 -14.30
N GLU A 129 -0.42 14.46 -13.06
CA GLU A 129 0.74 14.91 -12.29
C GLU A 129 1.75 13.77 -12.08
N LEU A 130 1.30 12.59 -11.63
CA LEU A 130 2.12 11.40 -11.45
C LEU A 130 2.88 11.00 -12.73
N VAL A 131 2.21 11.05 -13.88
CA VAL A 131 2.77 10.59 -15.16
C VAL A 131 3.69 11.64 -15.79
N SER A 132 3.29 12.92 -15.78
CA SER A 132 3.97 13.99 -16.52
C SER A 132 5.12 14.65 -15.76
N ASN A 133 5.09 14.64 -14.42
CA ASN A 133 6.10 15.31 -13.62
C ASN A 133 7.26 14.35 -13.26
N SER A 134 8.48 14.72 -13.64
CA SER A 134 9.69 13.92 -13.42
C SER A 134 10.04 13.73 -11.94
N LEU A 135 9.54 14.59 -11.04
CA LEU A 135 9.71 14.45 -9.59
C LEU A 135 9.09 13.14 -9.05
N PHE A 136 8.09 12.59 -9.74
CA PHE A 136 7.47 11.32 -9.37
C PHE A 136 8.10 10.09 -10.02
N ALA A 137 9.26 10.22 -10.69
CA ALA A 137 9.95 9.07 -11.28
C ALA A 137 10.23 7.96 -10.26
N SER A 138 10.63 8.31 -9.03
CA SER A 138 10.83 7.33 -7.95
C SER A 138 9.53 6.64 -7.53
N ALA A 139 8.42 7.40 -7.43
CA ALA A 139 7.12 6.84 -7.10
C ALA A 139 6.64 5.85 -8.17
N LYS A 140 6.78 6.21 -9.46
CA LYS A 140 6.47 5.31 -10.59
C LYS A 140 7.29 4.02 -10.56
N ASN A 141 8.59 4.13 -10.23
CA ASN A 141 9.49 2.97 -10.10
C ASN A 141 9.15 2.03 -8.93
N ILE A 142 8.29 2.44 -8.00
CA ILE A 142 7.79 1.61 -6.89
C ILE A 142 6.39 1.06 -7.24
N ILE A 143 5.52 1.93 -7.76
CA ILE A 143 4.14 1.57 -8.12
C ILE A 143 4.12 0.51 -9.23
N GLU A 144 4.96 0.64 -10.26
CA GLU A 144 4.89 -0.21 -11.44
C GLU A 144 5.19 -1.69 -11.15
N PRO A 145 6.29 -2.08 -10.46
CA PRO A 145 6.52 -3.47 -10.08
C PRO A 145 5.39 -4.03 -9.22
N MET A 146 4.90 -3.25 -8.26
CA MET A 146 3.81 -3.65 -7.36
C MET A 146 2.50 -3.91 -8.10
N MET A 147 2.10 -3.03 -9.03
CA MET A 147 0.86 -3.17 -9.78
C MET A 147 0.82 -4.43 -10.67
N ARG A 148 1.98 -4.98 -11.06
CA ARG A 148 2.05 -6.25 -11.79
C ARG A 148 1.65 -7.45 -10.94
N TRP A 149 1.72 -7.32 -9.62
CA TRP A 149 1.29 -8.34 -8.65
C TRP A 149 -0.12 -8.13 -8.13
N TYR A 150 -0.68 -6.93 -8.30
CA TYR A 150 -2.02 -6.62 -7.84
C TYR A 150 -3.08 -7.31 -8.73
N GLU A 151 -3.99 -8.06 -8.10
CA GLU A 151 -5.05 -8.77 -8.83
C GLU A 151 -6.28 -7.87 -9.05
N ASP A 152 -6.49 -7.47 -10.30
CA ASP A 152 -7.67 -6.70 -10.71
C ASP A 152 -8.88 -7.63 -10.96
N THR A 153 -9.58 -8.00 -9.88
CA THR A 153 -10.70 -8.97 -9.94
C THR A 153 -11.94 -8.46 -10.69
N ASP A 154 -12.16 -7.14 -10.71
CA ASP A 154 -13.33 -6.53 -11.38
C ASP A 154 -12.99 -5.89 -12.74
N GLY A 155 -11.70 -5.86 -13.10
CA GLY A 155 -11.20 -5.39 -14.40
C GLY A 155 -11.28 -3.87 -14.58
N ASN A 156 -11.49 -3.12 -13.50
CA ASN A 156 -11.64 -1.67 -13.55
C ASN A 156 -10.51 -0.91 -12.84
N PHE A 157 -9.57 -1.60 -12.20
CA PHE A 157 -8.53 -0.97 -11.40
C PHE A 157 -7.78 0.10 -12.18
N VAL A 158 -7.27 -0.25 -13.38
CA VAL A 158 -6.48 0.68 -14.21
C VAL A 158 -7.34 1.86 -14.69
N GLU A 159 -8.60 1.62 -15.04
CA GLU A 159 -9.51 2.69 -15.44
C GLU A 159 -9.74 3.68 -14.29
N GLN A 160 -10.03 3.17 -13.10
CA GLN A 160 -10.27 4.01 -11.92
C GLN A 160 -9.01 4.72 -11.45
N PHE A 161 -7.86 4.04 -11.48
CA PHE A 161 -6.56 4.64 -11.19
C PHE A 161 -6.27 5.83 -12.11
N GLN A 162 -6.61 5.73 -13.40
CA GLN A 162 -6.41 6.82 -14.37
C GLN A 162 -7.45 7.94 -14.24
N THR A 163 -8.62 7.66 -13.68
CA THR A 163 -9.79 8.56 -13.68
C THR A 163 -10.22 8.91 -12.25
N THR A 164 -11.46 8.61 -11.86
CA THR A 164 -12.08 9.13 -10.63
C THR A 164 -11.65 8.43 -9.35
N GLY A 165 -10.96 7.30 -9.45
CA GLY A 165 -10.56 6.47 -8.30
C GLY A 165 -9.10 6.62 -7.89
N PHE A 166 -8.36 7.62 -8.39
CA PHE A 166 -6.91 7.74 -8.16
C PHE A 166 -6.50 7.58 -6.68
N ASN A 167 -7.07 8.38 -5.78
CA ASN A 167 -6.74 8.32 -4.34
C ASN A 167 -7.08 6.97 -3.72
N GLN A 168 -8.23 6.40 -4.08
CA GLN A 168 -8.67 5.10 -3.60
C GLN A 168 -7.71 3.99 -4.06
N ARG A 169 -7.32 4.00 -5.34
CA ARG A 169 -6.39 2.99 -5.89
C ARG A 169 -4.96 3.15 -5.37
N ILE A 170 -4.49 4.38 -5.12
CA ILE A 170 -3.23 4.61 -4.39
C ILE A 170 -3.30 4.06 -2.96
N TRP A 171 -4.42 4.26 -2.26
CA TRP A 171 -4.60 3.75 -0.91
C TRP A 171 -4.60 2.21 -0.86
N GLU A 172 -5.29 1.56 -1.79
CA GLU A 172 -5.26 0.11 -1.93
C GLU A 172 -3.85 -0.42 -2.23
N LEU A 173 -3.09 0.23 -3.12
CA LEU A 173 -1.69 -0.14 -3.38
C LEU A 173 -0.80 0.03 -2.14
N TYR A 174 -0.99 1.10 -1.38
CA TYR A 174 -0.29 1.28 -0.12
C TYR A 174 -0.60 0.14 0.87
N LEU A 175 -1.89 -0.23 1.03
CA LEU A 175 -2.29 -1.35 1.87
C LEU A 175 -1.70 -2.66 1.38
N PHE A 176 -1.73 -2.91 0.07
CA PHE A 176 -1.14 -4.10 -0.53
C PHE A 176 0.36 -4.22 -0.20
N ALA A 177 1.12 -3.13 -0.36
CA ALA A 177 2.53 -3.10 0.04
C ALA A 177 2.72 -3.33 1.55
N LEU A 178 1.98 -2.59 2.38
CA LEU A 178 2.07 -2.67 3.85
C LEU A 178 1.80 -4.10 4.34
N LEU A 179 0.74 -4.73 3.84
CA LEU A 179 0.34 -6.08 4.24
C LEU A 179 1.35 -7.12 3.75
N THR A 180 1.85 -7.00 2.51
CA THR A 180 2.89 -7.86 1.96
C THR A 180 4.17 -7.80 2.80
N GLU A 181 4.62 -6.58 3.17
CA GLU A 181 5.80 -6.39 4.02
C GLU A 181 5.62 -6.97 5.43
N ASN A 182 4.38 -7.10 5.89
CA ASN A 182 3.99 -7.71 7.17
C ASN A 182 3.57 -9.18 7.04
N ASP A 183 4.06 -9.90 6.02
CA ASP A 183 3.89 -11.35 5.89
C ASP A 183 2.43 -11.81 5.73
N ILE A 184 1.58 -10.93 5.18
CA ILE A 184 0.19 -11.24 4.87
C ILE A 184 0.08 -11.57 3.39
N THR A 185 -0.56 -12.71 3.12
CA THR A 185 -0.91 -13.13 1.76
C THR A 185 -2.37 -12.83 1.45
N PHE A 186 -2.73 -12.86 0.17
CA PHE A 186 -4.07 -12.51 -0.30
C PHE A 186 -4.73 -13.73 -0.94
N ASN A 187 -5.99 -13.95 -0.61
CA ASN A 187 -6.83 -15.03 -1.14
C ASN A 187 -8.05 -14.44 -1.87
N GLN A 188 -7.79 -13.57 -2.84
CA GLN A 188 -8.81 -12.78 -3.50
C GLN A 188 -9.64 -13.64 -4.48
N LYS A 189 -10.74 -14.21 -3.99
CA LYS A 189 -11.68 -15.00 -4.81
C LYS A 189 -12.87 -14.21 -5.33
N GLU A 190 -13.20 -13.13 -4.64
CA GLU A 190 -14.33 -12.24 -4.93
C GLU A 190 -13.83 -10.80 -4.96
N ALA A 191 -14.50 -9.90 -5.67
CA ALA A 191 -14.11 -8.48 -5.74
C ALA A 191 -14.42 -7.68 -4.46
N ILE A 192 -15.17 -8.27 -3.51
CA ILE A 192 -15.64 -7.60 -2.30
C ILE A 192 -15.44 -8.56 -1.13
N PRO A 193 -14.76 -8.16 -0.03
CA PRO A 193 -14.19 -6.84 0.25
C PRO A 193 -12.89 -6.58 -0.53
N ASP A 194 -12.34 -5.37 -0.42
CA ASP A 194 -11.13 -4.98 -1.17
C ASP A 194 -9.94 -5.95 -0.95
N PHE A 195 -9.78 -6.50 0.27
CA PHE A 195 -8.78 -7.55 0.55
C PHE A 195 -9.35 -8.69 1.41
N ILE A 196 -9.07 -9.92 0.97
CA ILE A 196 -9.19 -11.14 1.78
C ILE A 196 -7.78 -11.59 2.16
N CYS A 197 -7.42 -11.40 3.42
CA CYS A 197 -6.07 -11.56 3.94
C CYS A 197 -5.92 -12.91 4.65
N ASP A 198 -4.76 -13.55 4.49
CA ASP A 198 -4.32 -14.73 5.21
C ASP A 198 -2.97 -14.46 5.88
N SER A 199 -2.90 -14.74 7.17
CA SER A 199 -1.74 -14.50 8.04
C SER A 199 -1.46 -15.72 8.90
N PHE A 200 -0.28 -15.77 9.53
CA PHE A 200 0.03 -16.81 10.52
C PHE A 200 -0.94 -16.87 11.71
N HIS A 201 -1.73 -15.82 11.95
CA HIS A 201 -2.70 -15.74 13.04
C HIS A 201 -4.15 -16.00 12.60
N GLY A 202 -4.37 -16.26 11.31
CA GLY A 202 -5.69 -16.52 10.73
C GLY A 202 -6.09 -15.54 9.62
N GLU A 203 -7.26 -15.79 9.06
CA GLU A 203 -7.84 -15.00 7.96
C GLU A 203 -8.60 -13.78 8.49
N PHE A 204 -8.54 -12.67 7.75
CA PHE A 204 -9.32 -11.47 8.02
C PHE A 204 -9.62 -10.70 6.73
N CYS A 205 -10.56 -9.76 6.80
CA CYS A 205 -11.00 -8.97 5.67
C CYS A 205 -10.70 -7.50 5.88
N ILE A 206 -10.31 -6.79 4.82
CA ILE A 206 -10.08 -5.35 4.85
C ILE A 206 -10.92 -4.68 3.76
N GLU A 207 -11.63 -3.63 4.15
CA GLU A 207 -12.24 -2.67 3.23
C GLU A 207 -11.45 -1.35 3.27
N ALA A 208 -10.88 -0.98 2.13
CA ALA A 208 -10.14 0.25 1.94
C ALA A 208 -11.11 1.43 1.74
N THR A 209 -10.94 2.47 2.54
CA THR A 209 -11.84 3.63 2.56
C THR A 209 -11.06 4.93 2.49
N THR A 210 -11.44 5.81 1.57
CA THR A 210 -10.89 7.16 1.46
C THR A 210 -11.93 8.19 1.87
N VAL A 211 -11.50 9.20 2.64
CA VAL A 211 -12.28 10.39 2.94
C VAL A 211 -11.96 11.43 1.88
N ASN A 212 -12.91 11.66 0.97
CA ASN A 212 -12.74 12.59 -0.15
C ASN A 212 -13.54 13.89 0.07
N PRO A 213 -13.21 14.98 -0.65
CA PRO A 213 -14.07 16.15 -0.74
C PRO A 213 -15.49 15.78 -1.16
N SER A 214 -16.48 16.51 -0.65
CA SER A 214 -17.87 16.33 -1.08
C SER A 214 -18.01 17.00 -2.44
N ILE A 215 -18.87 16.50 -3.32
CA ILE A 215 -19.17 17.21 -4.57
C ILE A 215 -20.34 18.18 -4.33
N ILE A 216 -20.11 19.47 -4.51
CA ILE A 216 -21.11 20.53 -4.44
C ILE A 216 -21.16 21.23 -5.80
N GLU A 217 -22.32 21.22 -6.45
CA GLU A 217 -22.52 21.82 -7.78
C GLU A 217 -21.50 21.35 -8.84
N GLY A 218 -21.09 20.09 -8.77
CA GLY A 218 -20.14 19.48 -9.72
C GLY A 218 -18.67 19.82 -9.47
N LYS A 219 -18.36 20.45 -8.33
CA LYS A 219 -16.98 20.74 -7.91
C LYS A 219 -16.69 20.15 -6.54
N ASP A 220 -15.42 19.90 -6.27
CA ASP A 220 -14.98 19.53 -4.92
C ASP A 220 -15.31 20.67 -3.95
N GLU A 221 -15.87 20.30 -2.81
CA GLU A 221 -16.08 21.17 -1.67
C GLU A 221 -14.74 21.78 -1.25
N GLU A 222 -14.71 23.11 -1.17
CA GLU A 222 -13.54 23.81 -0.65
C GLU A 222 -13.33 23.47 0.82
N LEU A 223 -12.07 23.22 1.19
CA LEU A 223 -11.76 22.97 2.57
C LEU A 223 -11.94 24.24 3.42
N PRO A 224 -12.47 24.09 4.65
CA PRO A 224 -12.49 25.19 5.61
C PRO A 224 -11.10 25.78 5.81
N GLN A 225 -11.00 27.11 5.68
CA GLN A 225 -9.79 27.85 6.04
C GLN A 225 -9.80 28.18 7.53
N TYR A 226 -8.62 28.22 8.13
CA TYR A 226 -8.43 28.67 9.52
C TYR A 226 -7.43 29.80 9.57
N HIS A 227 -7.69 30.80 10.41
CA HIS A 227 -6.80 31.95 10.60
C HIS A 227 -6.24 32.03 12.03
N ASN A 228 -6.75 31.19 12.92
CA ASN A 228 -6.32 31.10 14.31
C ASN A 228 -6.53 29.67 14.87
N LEU A 229 -6.04 29.42 16.09
CA LEU A 229 -6.14 28.10 16.73
C LEU A 229 -7.58 27.67 17.01
N LYS A 230 -8.49 28.61 17.32
CA LYS A 230 -9.90 28.33 17.59
C LYS A 230 -10.62 27.84 16.33
N ASP A 231 -10.35 28.46 15.18
CA ASP A 231 -10.89 28.01 13.90
C ASP A 231 -10.42 26.57 13.59
N LEU A 232 -9.12 26.29 13.78
CA LEU A 232 -8.56 24.96 13.56
C LEU A 232 -9.18 23.92 14.51
N GLU A 233 -9.39 24.30 15.76
CA GLU A 233 -10.04 23.44 16.76
C GLU A 233 -11.50 23.16 16.41
N ASP A 234 -12.24 24.15 15.92
CA ASP A 234 -13.62 23.97 15.44
C ASP A 234 -13.68 23.02 14.24
N ILE A 235 -12.78 23.19 13.25
CA ILE A 235 -12.66 22.28 12.10
C ILE A 235 -12.33 20.84 12.56
N LYS A 236 -11.42 20.68 13.53
CA LYS A 236 -11.04 19.37 14.09
C LYS A 236 -12.18 18.73 14.88
N ASN A 237 -12.96 19.53 15.58
CA ASN A 237 -14.06 19.05 16.42
C ASN A 237 -15.34 18.80 15.63
N ASN A 238 -15.53 19.42 14.46
CA ASN A 238 -16.81 19.36 13.74
C ASN A 238 -16.68 18.93 12.28
N TYR A 239 -15.88 19.62 11.46
CA TYR A 239 -15.78 19.33 10.02
C TYR A 239 -15.19 17.95 9.73
N TYR A 240 -13.97 17.66 10.21
CA TYR A 240 -13.31 16.38 9.90
C TYR A 240 -14.08 15.14 10.42
N PRO A 241 -14.63 15.12 11.65
CA PRO A 241 -15.48 14.01 12.11
C PRO A 241 -16.65 13.75 11.16
N ILE A 242 -17.29 14.80 10.64
CA ILE A 242 -18.37 14.67 9.66
C ILE A 242 -17.91 13.98 8.38
N LYS A 243 -16.71 14.30 7.89
CA LYS A 243 -16.15 13.70 6.67
C LYS A 243 -15.81 12.22 6.88
N TYR A 244 -15.13 11.89 7.98
CA TYR A 244 -14.88 10.49 8.36
C TYR A 244 -16.17 9.70 8.53
N GLY A 245 -17.12 10.24 9.29
CA GLY A 245 -18.39 9.58 9.55
C GLY A 245 -19.20 9.33 8.28
N SER A 246 -19.18 10.26 7.33
CA SER A 246 -19.87 10.07 6.04
C SER A 246 -19.27 8.94 5.21
N ALA A 247 -17.93 8.85 5.15
CA ALA A 247 -17.23 7.79 4.44
C ALA A 247 -17.48 6.42 5.09
N LEU A 248 -17.32 6.33 6.42
CA LEU A 248 -17.54 5.10 7.18
C LEU A 248 -18.99 4.64 7.11
N PHE A 249 -19.96 5.54 7.32
CA PHE A 249 -21.38 5.21 7.27
C PHE A 249 -21.79 4.63 5.91
N SER A 250 -21.27 5.20 4.81
CA SER A 250 -21.53 4.69 3.46
C SER A 250 -20.98 3.28 3.25
N LYS A 251 -19.81 2.98 3.82
CA LYS A 251 -19.21 1.63 3.76
C LYS A 251 -19.96 0.65 4.67
N LEU A 252 -20.26 1.02 5.90
CA LEU A 252 -21.02 0.19 6.85
C LEU A 252 -22.39 -0.23 6.31
N LYS A 253 -23.07 0.65 5.55
CA LYS A 253 -24.32 0.31 4.85
C LYS A 253 -24.22 -0.84 3.87
N LYS A 254 -23.03 -1.16 3.35
CA LYS A 254 -22.83 -2.32 2.47
C LYS A 254 -22.82 -3.65 3.23
N LYS A 255 -22.75 -3.61 4.56
CA LYS A 255 -22.85 -4.76 5.45
C LYS A 255 -21.91 -5.90 5.04
N TYR A 256 -20.63 -5.61 4.91
CA TYR A 256 -19.63 -6.59 4.47
C TYR A 256 -19.62 -7.87 5.32
N TRP A 257 -19.97 -7.77 6.61
CA TRP A 257 -20.10 -8.91 7.52
C TRP A 257 -21.22 -9.91 7.13
N GLU A 258 -22.17 -9.52 6.28
CA GLU A 258 -23.19 -10.42 5.73
C GLU A 258 -22.71 -11.15 4.45
N LYS A 259 -21.52 -10.82 3.92
CA LYS A 259 -20.98 -11.43 2.70
C LYS A 259 -20.33 -12.78 3.00
N PRO A 260 -20.47 -13.79 2.11
CA PRO A 260 -19.83 -15.09 2.28
C PRO A 260 -18.33 -15.00 2.52
N ALA A 261 -17.62 -14.15 1.77
CA ALA A 261 -16.18 -13.94 1.89
C ALA A 261 -15.72 -13.45 3.29
N CYS A 262 -16.56 -12.70 4.00
CA CYS A 262 -16.26 -12.09 5.31
C CYS A 262 -16.83 -12.86 6.51
N LYS A 263 -17.58 -13.93 6.27
CA LYS A 263 -18.26 -14.66 7.33
C LYS A 263 -17.24 -15.26 8.30
N ASP A 264 -17.49 -15.12 9.59
CA ASP A 264 -16.66 -15.65 10.69
C ASP A 264 -15.20 -15.12 10.68
N LYS A 265 -14.96 -13.99 10.01
CA LYS A 265 -13.64 -13.33 9.91
C LYS A 265 -13.67 -11.93 10.54
N PRO A 266 -12.59 -11.49 11.20
CA PRO A 266 -12.43 -10.08 11.57
C PRO A 266 -12.53 -9.19 10.33
N LEU A 267 -13.26 -8.09 10.45
CA LEU A 267 -13.41 -7.09 9.40
C LEU A 267 -12.74 -5.77 9.83
N VAL A 268 -11.82 -5.29 9.01
CA VAL A 268 -11.08 -4.04 9.22
C VAL A 268 -11.51 -3.02 8.18
N PHE A 269 -11.85 -1.80 8.62
CA PHE A 269 -12.01 -0.66 7.72
C PHE A 269 -10.72 0.16 7.75
N ALA A 270 -9.89 0.01 6.71
CA ALA A 270 -8.65 0.76 6.58
C ALA A 270 -8.97 2.12 5.95
N ILE A 271 -9.03 3.16 6.78
CA ILE A 271 -9.46 4.50 6.36
C ILE A 271 -8.30 5.50 6.30
N THR A 272 -8.26 6.30 5.23
CA THR A 272 -7.31 7.41 5.09
C THR A 272 -8.00 8.68 4.60
N ASP A 273 -7.40 9.83 4.92
CA ASP A 273 -7.85 11.16 4.49
C ASP A 273 -7.24 11.53 3.14
N CYS A 274 -8.07 12.00 2.21
CA CYS A 274 -7.70 12.46 0.87
C CYS A 274 -8.35 13.82 0.53
N LEU A 275 -8.62 14.64 1.54
CA LEU A 275 -9.23 15.96 1.39
C LEU A 275 -8.32 17.00 0.71
N CYS A 276 -7.00 16.90 0.91
CA CYS A 276 -5.98 17.74 0.27
C CYS A 276 -4.57 17.09 0.22
N PRO A 277 -3.58 17.67 -0.46
CA PRO A 277 -2.21 17.13 -0.49
C PRO A 277 -1.53 16.97 0.88
N ALA A 278 -1.98 17.70 1.91
CA ALA A 278 -1.47 17.61 3.29
C ALA A 278 -2.40 16.82 4.23
N SER A 279 -3.29 15.98 3.67
CA SER A 279 -4.28 15.18 4.40
C SER A 279 -3.66 14.34 5.51
N GLY A 280 -4.43 14.10 6.57
CA GLY A 280 -4.04 13.24 7.69
C GLY A 280 -3.17 13.91 8.76
N LYS A 281 -2.60 15.10 8.54
CA LYS A 281 -1.89 15.84 9.60
C LYS A 281 -2.85 16.37 10.66
N ASP A 282 -3.87 17.08 10.23
CA ASP A 282 -4.82 17.73 11.14
C ASP A 282 -6.06 16.88 11.42
N SER A 283 -6.51 16.10 10.44
CA SER A 283 -7.76 15.33 10.53
C SER A 283 -7.61 14.03 11.33
N ARG A 284 -6.39 13.51 11.54
CA ARG A 284 -6.16 12.23 12.23
C ARG A 284 -6.76 12.19 13.63
N ALA A 285 -6.67 13.28 14.39
CA ALA A 285 -7.21 13.34 15.75
C ALA A 285 -8.75 13.31 15.78
N SER A 286 -9.39 13.65 14.67
CA SER A 286 -10.84 13.75 14.54
C SER A 286 -11.54 12.41 14.33
N LEU A 287 -10.84 11.38 13.82
CA LEU A 287 -11.43 10.05 13.66
C LEU A 287 -11.83 9.43 15.01
N PRO A 288 -10.98 9.42 16.06
CA PRO A 288 -11.38 8.99 17.39
C PRO A 288 -12.57 9.76 17.97
N TYR A 289 -12.69 11.06 17.69
CA TYR A 289 -13.83 11.86 18.15
C TYR A 289 -15.15 11.33 17.61
N TYR A 290 -15.18 10.97 16.32
CA TYR A 290 -16.34 10.34 15.70
C TYR A 290 -16.59 8.92 16.22
N LEU A 291 -15.55 8.08 16.32
CA LEU A 291 -15.70 6.67 16.67
C LEU A 291 -16.11 6.46 18.13
N TYR A 292 -15.56 7.24 19.05
CA TYR A 292 -15.77 7.06 20.48
C TYR A 292 -16.75 8.06 21.09
N GLY A 293 -17.00 9.20 20.43
CA GLY A 293 -17.88 10.25 20.96
C GLY A 293 -17.28 11.01 22.15
N TYR A 294 -15.95 11.07 22.25
CA TYR A 294 -15.24 11.81 23.29
C TYR A 294 -14.06 12.58 22.73
N ARG A 295 -13.84 13.78 23.26
CA ARG A 295 -12.56 14.51 23.15
C ARG A 295 -11.95 14.71 24.54
N HIS A 296 -10.69 15.12 24.59
CA HIS A 296 -9.98 15.34 25.84
C HIS A 296 -9.57 16.80 25.93
N GLU A 297 -9.94 17.45 27.04
CA GLU A 297 -9.66 18.86 27.28
C GLU A 297 -8.78 19.03 28.52
N ALA A 298 -7.85 19.97 28.46
CA ALA A 298 -7.03 20.37 29.60
C ALA A 298 -7.81 21.35 30.47
N LYS A 299 -8.01 21.01 31.75
CA LYS A 299 -8.53 21.91 32.77
C LYS A 299 -7.41 22.31 33.71
N VAL A 300 -7.29 23.61 33.94
CA VAL A 300 -6.36 24.18 34.91
C VAL A 300 -7.16 24.52 36.17
N ASP A 301 -6.73 24.01 37.32
CA ASP A 301 -7.32 24.39 38.60
C ASP A 301 -6.72 25.69 39.16
N ASP A 302 -7.29 26.18 40.26
CA ASP A 302 -6.84 27.42 40.92
C ASP A 302 -5.39 27.37 41.42
N SER A 303 -4.81 26.17 41.53
CA SER A 303 -3.40 25.95 41.92
C SER A 303 -2.43 25.91 40.73
N GLY A 304 -2.96 26.00 39.50
CA GLY A 304 -2.18 25.88 38.25
C GLY A 304 -1.93 24.44 37.81
N SER A 305 -2.53 23.44 38.46
CA SER A 305 -2.41 22.03 38.07
C SER A 305 -3.26 21.74 36.85
N VAL A 306 -2.71 20.99 35.90
CA VAL A 306 -3.38 20.62 34.65
C VAL A 306 -3.92 19.20 34.74
N THR A 307 -5.23 19.05 34.58
CA THR A 307 -5.90 17.75 34.48
C THR A 307 -6.50 17.57 33.08
N ILE A 308 -6.25 16.43 32.45
CA ILE A 308 -6.90 16.08 31.18
C ILE A 308 -8.20 15.34 31.51
N VAL A 309 -9.34 15.87 31.06
CA VAL A 309 -10.66 15.27 31.30
C VAL A 309 -11.33 14.87 29.98
N PRO A 310 -12.01 13.71 29.94
CA PRO A 310 -12.84 13.35 28.80
C PRO A 310 -14.10 14.23 28.78
N VAL A 311 -14.43 14.74 27.60
CA VAL A 311 -15.64 15.52 27.32
C VAL A 311 -16.44 14.76 26.29
N LYS A 312 -17.67 14.39 26.67
CA LYS A 312 -18.60 13.71 25.77
C LYS A 312 -19.01 14.64 24.64
N ILE A 313 -19.02 14.12 23.42
CA ILE A 313 -19.48 14.79 22.22
C ILE A 313 -20.90 14.29 21.96
N GLU A 314 -21.88 15.19 22.02
CA GLU A 314 -23.28 14.85 21.72
C GLU A 314 -23.58 14.88 20.22
N GLU A 315 -22.96 15.83 19.50
CA GLU A 315 -23.13 16.00 18.05
C GLU A 315 -21.90 16.67 17.44
N HIS A 316 -21.72 16.49 16.13
CA HIS A 316 -20.81 17.28 15.31
C HIS A 316 -21.61 18.16 14.36
N THR A 317 -21.35 19.47 14.39
CA THR A 317 -22.16 20.45 13.63
C THR A 317 -21.28 21.29 12.71
N TRP A 318 -21.53 21.20 11.39
CA TRP A 318 -20.84 22.03 10.39
C TRP A 318 -21.82 22.55 9.33
N GLY A 319 -21.99 23.87 9.28
CA GLY A 319 -22.98 24.51 8.40
C GLY A 319 -24.39 24.02 8.74
N LYS A 320 -25.04 23.32 7.79
CA LYS A 320 -26.38 22.72 7.96
C LYS A 320 -26.36 21.26 8.39
N LYS A 321 -25.18 20.63 8.47
CA LYS A 321 -25.04 19.20 8.74
C LYS A 321 -24.77 18.97 10.22
N VAL A 322 -25.54 18.07 10.80
CA VAL A 322 -25.42 17.61 12.18
C VAL A 322 -25.40 16.07 12.14
N ILE A 323 -24.45 15.44 12.80
CA ILE A 323 -24.36 13.97 12.93
C ILE A 323 -24.08 13.53 14.36
#